data_AF-A0A0G2E1L1-F1
#
_entry.id   AF-A0A0G2E1L1-F1
#
_cell.length_a   1.000
_cell.length_b   1.000
_cell.length_c   1.000
_cell.angle_alpha   90.00
_cell.angle_beta   90.00
_cell.angle_gamma   90.00
#
_symmetry.space_group_name_H-M   'P 1'
#
loop_
_entity.id
_entity.type
_entity.pdbx_description
1 polymer ?
#
loop_
_entity_poly.entity_id
_entity_poly.type
_entity_poly.pdbx_seq_one_letter_code
_entity_poly.pdbx_strand_id
1 'polypeptide(L)'
;MSSPGSTPRASKKKKLAACSDVSSPSASTPATNSAGTTAASPKQLELEDKIKKKQQEIDSLESELAAEKKRHSEEATEKKIKYRRYLAMSGTGDYIPLKLEYLMGVGETLRIWSDRYSLYKAIEQSTSILKRAGNNFPFHELTDAEIDALEELNGIITADRDALFNLYLARLSPLEDIGDKLDSMAKKVKKD
;
A
#
# COMPACT_ATOMS: atom_id res chain seq x y z
N MET A 1 46.62 -4.74 -1.06
CA MET A 1 46.58 -4.37 -2.50
C MET A 1 45.53 -3.29 -2.67
N SER A 2 45.85 -2.32 -3.52
CA SER A 2 45.38 -0.93 -3.55
C SER A 2 43.88 -0.70 -3.80
N SER A 3 43.38 0.40 -3.23
CA SER A 3 42.20 1.16 -3.71
C SER A 3 42.43 1.69 -5.14
N PRO A 4 41.37 2.03 -5.90
CA PRO A 4 40.77 3.38 -5.83
C PRO A 4 39.23 3.32 -5.81
N GLY A 5 38.45 4.26 -5.27
CA GLY A 5 38.57 5.71 -5.31
C GLY A 5 37.54 6.26 -6.31
N SER A 6 36.41 6.81 -5.82
CA SER A 6 35.62 7.86 -6.49
C SER A 6 34.42 8.32 -5.66
N THR A 7 34.48 9.57 -5.19
CA THR A 7 33.34 10.40 -4.75
C THR A 7 33.04 11.45 -5.86
N PRO A 8 32.22 12.50 -5.64
CA PRO A 8 30.78 12.59 -5.86
C PRO A 8 30.42 13.64 -6.95
N ARG A 9 29.15 13.70 -7.42
CA ARG A 9 28.70 14.78 -8.32
C ARG A 9 27.48 15.53 -7.80
N ALA A 10 27.74 16.72 -7.28
CA ALA A 10 26.79 17.82 -7.13
C ALA A 10 26.63 18.56 -8.48
N SER A 11 25.47 19.15 -8.74
CA SER A 11 25.24 20.18 -9.79
C SER A 11 24.09 21.06 -9.31
N LYS A 12 24.40 22.20 -8.67
CA LYS A 12 24.63 23.56 -9.23
C LYS A 12 23.33 24.30 -9.60
N LYS A 13 23.02 25.29 -8.74
CA LYS A 13 22.19 26.48 -8.96
C LYS A 13 22.54 27.18 -10.27
N LYS A 14 21.55 27.69 -11.00
CA LYS A 14 21.74 28.76 -12.00
C LYS A 14 20.90 29.97 -11.61
N LYS A 15 21.61 30.99 -11.11
CA LYS A 15 21.19 32.36 -10.83
C LYS A 15 21.40 33.14 -12.12
N LEU A 16 20.39 33.84 -12.62
CA LEU A 16 20.53 34.82 -13.69
C LEU A 16 19.98 36.15 -13.18
N ALA A 17 20.90 37.07 -12.93
CA ALA A 17 20.65 38.50 -12.86
C ALA A 17 21.61 39.12 -13.87
N ALA A 18 21.11 39.97 -14.76
CA ALA A 18 21.91 40.89 -15.53
C ALA A 18 21.10 42.18 -15.68
N CYS A 19 21.61 43.24 -15.05
CA CYS A 19 21.22 44.63 -15.27
C CYS A 19 21.70 45.08 -16.66
N SER A 20 21.01 46.06 -17.24
CA SER A 20 21.58 46.98 -18.23
C SER A 20 20.87 48.33 -18.10
N ASP A 21 21.55 49.28 -17.47
CA ASP A 21 21.30 50.72 -17.61
C ASP A 21 21.74 51.17 -19.01
N VAL A 22 21.03 52.15 -19.61
CA VAL A 22 21.56 53.44 -20.11
C VAL A 22 20.65 54.08 -21.17
N SER A 23 20.37 55.36 -20.91
CA SER A 23 20.04 56.47 -21.82
C SER A 23 18.62 56.68 -22.33
N SER A 24 18.00 57.71 -21.73
CA SER A 24 17.04 58.63 -22.37
C SER A 24 17.58 59.27 -23.65
N PRO A 25 16.70 59.72 -24.54
CA PRO A 25 16.60 61.15 -24.77
C PRO A 25 15.17 61.68 -24.73
N SER A 26 15.06 62.90 -24.21
CA SER A 26 13.87 63.74 -24.16
C SER A 26 13.61 64.39 -25.51
N ALA A 27 12.36 64.36 -25.98
CA ALA A 27 11.83 65.27 -26.99
C ALA A 27 10.35 65.56 -26.71
N SER A 28 10.10 66.74 -26.13
CA SER A 28 8.85 67.51 -26.18
C SER A 28 8.39 67.65 -27.64
N THR A 29 7.12 67.65 -28.09
CA THR A 29 5.77 68.05 -27.61
C THR A 29 4.81 67.76 -28.82
N PRO A 30 3.53 68.18 -28.89
CA PRO A 30 2.38 68.08 -27.97
C PRO A 30 1.10 67.50 -28.65
N ALA A 31 0.06 67.28 -27.85
CA ALA A 31 -1.37 67.20 -28.23
C ALA A 31 -1.78 65.95 -29.04
N THR A 32 -2.94 65.32 -28.88
CA THR A 32 -4.28 65.82 -28.57
C THR A 32 -5.12 64.62 -28.14
N ASN A 33 -5.99 64.84 -27.15
CA ASN A 33 -7.22 64.12 -26.85
C ASN A 33 -7.61 62.95 -27.78
N SER A 34 -7.83 61.78 -27.19
CA SER A 34 -9.15 61.16 -27.29
C SER A 34 -9.29 60.12 -26.18
N ALA A 35 -10.00 60.52 -25.13
CA ALA A 35 -10.69 59.59 -24.26
C ALA A 35 -11.78 58.91 -25.11
N GLY A 36 -11.36 57.91 -25.89
CA GLY A 36 -12.24 57.06 -26.68
C GLY A 36 -12.42 55.75 -25.96
N THR A 37 -13.23 55.73 -24.90
CA THR A 37 -13.83 54.49 -24.41
C THR A 37 -14.76 54.02 -25.54
N THR A 38 -14.24 53.31 -26.54
CA THR A 38 -15.06 52.58 -27.51
C THR A 38 -15.87 51.57 -26.71
N ALA A 39 -17.13 51.90 -26.45
CA ALA A 39 -18.07 51.00 -25.80
C ALA A 39 -18.04 49.67 -26.57
N ALA A 40 -17.67 48.59 -25.86
CA ALA A 40 -17.60 47.27 -26.45
C ALA A 40 -18.94 46.94 -27.14
N SER A 41 -18.87 46.41 -28.36
CA SER A 41 -20.07 45.99 -29.09
C SER A 41 -20.87 44.99 -28.23
N PRO A 42 -22.22 45.00 -28.27
CA PRO A 42 -23.04 44.03 -27.53
C PRO A 42 -22.61 42.57 -27.75
N LYS A 43 -22.15 42.26 -28.96
CA LYS A 43 -21.64 40.93 -29.32
C LYS A 43 -20.28 40.61 -28.69
N GLN A 44 -19.44 41.63 -28.48
CA GLN A 44 -18.17 41.50 -27.78
C GLN A 44 -18.40 41.24 -26.28
N LEU A 45 -19.31 41.98 -25.64
CA LEU A 45 -19.71 41.74 -24.24
C LEU A 45 -20.28 40.32 -24.06
N GLU A 46 -21.13 39.85 -24.98
CA GLU A 46 -21.68 38.50 -24.91
C GLU A 46 -20.59 37.41 -25.02
N LEU A 47 -19.58 37.62 -25.87
CA LEU A 47 -18.45 36.70 -26.01
C LEU A 47 -17.53 36.74 -24.77
N GLU A 48 -17.26 37.91 -24.22
CA GLU A 48 -16.49 38.06 -22.96
C GLU A 48 -17.20 37.35 -21.79
N ASP A 49 -18.54 37.49 -21.69
CA ASP A 49 -19.34 36.76 -20.71
C ASP A 49 -19.31 35.24 -20.93
N LYS A 50 -19.38 34.77 -22.18
CA LYS A 50 -19.26 33.34 -22.50
C LYS A 50 -17.87 32.81 -22.16
N ILE A 51 -16.81 33.55 -22.47
CA ILE A 51 -15.43 33.21 -22.12
C ILE A 51 -15.30 33.11 -20.61
N LYS A 52 -15.82 34.10 -19.86
CA LYS A 52 -15.79 34.08 -18.40
C LYS A 52 -16.53 32.89 -17.81
N LYS A 53 -17.71 32.56 -18.34
CA LYS A 53 -18.47 31.36 -17.92
C LYS A 53 -17.73 30.07 -18.23
N LYS A 54 -17.12 29.95 -19.42
CA LYS A 54 -16.34 28.78 -19.80
C LYS A 54 -15.07 28.63 -18.97
N GLN A 55 -14.42 29.73 -18.63
CA GLN A 55 -13.28 29.71 -17.72
C GLN A 55 -13.67 29.21 -16.33
N GLN A 56 -14.81 29.69 -15.79
CA GLN A 56 -15.34 29.18 -14.52
C GLN A 56 -15.65 27.67 -14.57
N GLU A 57 -16.19 27.19 -15.69
CA GLU A 57 -16.46 25.75 -15.90
C GLU A 57 -15.16 24.93 -15.93
N ILE A 58 -14.12 25.43 -16.62
CA ILE A 58 -12.80 24.80 -16.65
C ILE A 58 -12.21 24.74 -15.22
N ASP A 59 -12.22 25.86 -14.50
CA ASP A 59 -11.67 25.92 -13.14
C ASP A 59 -12.41 24.94 -12.20
N SER A 60 -13.73 24.79 -12.37
CA SER A 60 -14.54 23.81 -11.63
C SER A 60 -14.12 22.37 -11.95
N LEU A 61 -14.01 22.02 -13.23
CA LEU A 61 -13.62 20.67 -13.66
C LEU A 61 -12.19 20.33 -13.24
N GLU A 62 -11.28 21.29 -13.25
CA GLU A 62 -9.91 21.11 -12.75
C GLU A 62 -9.91 20.82 -11.24
N SER A 63 -10.76 21.50 -10.48
CA SER A 63 -10.96 21.26 -9.05
C SER A 63 -11.53 19.86 -8.78
N GLU A 64 -12.56 19.45 -9.53
CA GLU A 64 -13.16 18.12 -9.44
C GLU A 64 -12.14 17.02 -9.78
N LEU A 65 -11.36 17.19 -10.86
CA LEU A 65 -10.32 16.23 -11.23
C LEU A 65 -9.22 16.13 -10.15
N ALA A 66 -8.85 17.24 -9.52
CA ALA A 66 -7.88 17.23 -8.43
C ALA A 66 -8.43 16.50 -7.19
N ALA A 67 -9.71 16.71 -6.85
CA ALA A 67 -10.38 16.01 -5.76
C ALA A 67 -10.48 14.49 -6.04
N GLU A 68 -10.84 14.12 -7.26
CA GLU A 68 -10.95 12.72 -7.69
C GLU A 68 -9.59 12.00 -7.63
N LYS A 69 -8.52 12.64 -8.14
CA LYS A 69 -7.14 12.12 -8.04
C LYS A 69 -6.71 11.92 -6.60
N LYS A 70 -7.07 12.86 -5.71
CA LYS A 70 -6.77 12.76 -4.29
C LYS A 70 -7.50 11.57 -3.66
N ARG A 71 -8.81 11.43 -3.92
CA ARG A 71 -9.62 10.30 -3.42
C ARG A 71 -9.04 8.96 -3.86
N HIS A 72 -8.74 8.79 -5.15
CA HIS A 72 -8.12 7.56 -5.65
C HIS A 72 -6.74 7.27 -5.04
N SER A 73 -5.94 8.30 -4.80
CA SER A 73 -4.64 8.14 -4.12
C SER A 73 -4.80 7.68 -2.67
N GLU A 74 -5.82 8.18 -1.96
CA GLU A 74 -6.12 7.79 -0.58
C GLU A 74 -6.61 6.34 -0.53
N GLU A 75 -7.58 5.97 -1.37
CA GLU A 75 -8.07 4.58 -1.51
C GLU A 75 -6.94 3.58 -1.81
N ALA A 76 -6.07 3.89 -2.78
CA ALA A 76 -4.93 3.03 -3.11
C ALA A 76 -3.93 2.92 -1.95
N THR A 77 -3.80 3.97 -1.13
CA THR A 77 -2.94 3.97 0.06
C THR A 77 -3.50 3.06 1.15
N GLU A 78 -4.81 3.10 1.40
CA GLU A 78 -5.48 2.21 2.35
C GLU A 78 -5.34 0.74 1.96
N LYS A 79 -5.57 0.42 0.69
CA LYS A 79 -5.37 -0.94 0.13
C LYS A 79 -3.95 -1.41 0.32
N LYS A 80 -2.97 -0.54 0.05
CA LYS A 80 -1.55 -0.83 0.25
C LYS A 80 -1.19 -1.09 1.71
N ILE A 81 -1.80 -0.39 2.66
CA ILE A 81 -1.59 -0.62 4.10
C ILE A 81 -2.11 -2.00 4.50
N LYS A 82 -3.36 -2.35 4.14
CA LYS A 82 -3.94 -3.68 4.40
C LYS A 82 -3.08 -4.79 3.78
N TYR A 83 -2.73 -4.63 2.51
CA TYR A 83 -1.83 -5.57 1.82
C TYR A 83 -0.50 -5.76 2.57
N ARG A 84 0.14 -4.66 2.99
CA ARG A 84 1.41 -4.74 3.72
C ARG A 84 1.29 -5.45 5.05
N ARG A 85 0.20 -5.23 5.78
CA ARG A 85 -0.10 -5.88 7.07
C ARG A 85 -0.12 -7.40 6.94
N TYR A 86 -0.79 -7.92 5.91
CA TYR A 86 -1.01 -9.37 5.77
C TYR A 86 0.06 -10.09 4.94
N LEU A 87 0.65 -9.44 3.93
CA LEU A 87 1.49 -10.13 2.93
C LEU A 87 2.94 -9.65 2.82
N ALA A 88 3.26 -8.43 3.24
CA ALA A 88 4.60 -7.85 3.02
C ALA A 88 5.46 -7.74 4.28
N MET A 89 4.86 -7.57 5.47
CA MET A 89 5.60 -7.25 6.68
C MET A 89 5.61 -8.43 7.66
N SER A 90 6.77 -9.07 7.82
CA SER A 90 7.00 -10.06 8.87
C SER A 90 7.26 -9.34 10.20
N GLY A 91 6.41 -9.57 11.19
CA GLY A 91 6.55 -8.97 12.53
C GLY A 91 5.22 -8.54 13.15
N THR A 92 4.19 -8.38 12.33
CA THR A 92 2.80 -8.39 12.81
C THR A 92 2.38 -9.84 13.06
N GLY A 93 1.60 -10.08 14.11
CA GLY A 93 0.98 -11.38 14.37
C GLY A 93 -0.02 -11.82 13.30
N ASP A 94 -0.21 -11.02 12.25
CA ASP A 94 -1.15 -11.18 11.14
C ASP A 94 -0.49 -11.55 9.81
N TYR A 95 0.82 -11.81 9.82
CA TYR A 95 1.54 -12.14 8.61
C TYR A 95 1.13 -13.54 8.07
N ILE A 96 0.32 -13.55 7.01
CA ILE A 96 -0.31 -14.76 6.44
C ILE A 96 0.72 -15.81 6.01
N PRO A 97 1.80 -15.47 5.26
CA PRO A 97 2.75 -16.48 4.79
C PRO A 97 3.38 -17.31 5.93
N LEU A 98 3.71 -16.68 7.05
CA LEU A 98 4.28 -17.38 8.21
C LEU A 98 3.23 -18.29 8.89
N LYS A 99 1.98 -17.85 8.98
CA LYS A 99 0.91 -18.69 9.53
C LYS A 99 0.62 -19.90 8.64
N LEU A 100 0.65 -19.72 7.32
CA LEU A 100 0.52 -20.82 6.36
C LEU A 100 1.69 -21.80 6.48
N GLU A 101 2.92 -21.30 6.57
CA GLU A 101 4.11 -22.13 6.78
C GLU A 101 3.99 -22.99 8.04
N TYR A 102 3.51 -22.40 9.15
CA TYR A 102 3.22 -23.15 10.37
C TYR A 102 2.17 -24.25 10.14
N LEU A 103 0.99 -23.88 9.59
CA LEU A 103 -0.09 -24.85 9.37
C LEU A 103 0.34 -26.00 8.47
N MET A 104 1.09 -25.74 7.41
CA MET A 104 1.56 -26.78 6.49
C MET A 104 2.78 -27.56 7.02
N GLY A 105 3.55 -26.98 7.93
CA GLY A 105 4.68 -27.63 8.60
C GLY A 105 4.26 -28.60 9.71
N VAL A 106 3.04 -28.46 10.26
CA VAL A 106 2.48 -29.40 11.21
C VAL A 106 1.96 -30.64 10.48
N GLY A 107 2.61 -31.80 10.68
CA GLY A 107 2.22 -33.07 10.04
C GLY A 107 0.78 -33.50 10.33
N GLU A 108 0.23 -33.11 11.49
CA GLU A 108 -1.17 -33.28 11.85
C GLU A 108 -2.13 -32.58 10.87
N THR A 109 -1.76 -31.47 10.25
CA THR A 109 -2.65 -30.77 9.30
C THR A 109 -2.90 -31.63 8.07
N LEU A 110 -1.85 -32.23 7.50
CA LEU A 110 -2.00 -33.16 6.36
C LEU A 110 -2.80 -34.42 6.78
N ARG A 111 -2.60 -34.90 8.00
CA ARG A 111 -3.20 -36.14 8.50
C ARG A 111 -4.68 -35.98 8.88
N ILE A 112 -5.06 -34.86 9.47
CA ILE A 112 -6.39 -34.61 10.03
C ILE A 112 -7.24 -33.79 9.04
N TRP A 113 -6.62 -32.88 8.28
CA TRP A 113 -7.30 -31.94 7.39
C TRP A 113 -6.69 -31.94 5.97
N SER A 114 -6.64 -33.10 5.32
CA SER A 114 -6.08 -33.26 3.97
C SER A 114 -6.64 -32.27 2.94
N ASP A 115 -7.95 -32.03 2.97
CA ASP A 115 -8.62 -31.14 2.00
C ASP A 115 -8.23 -29.68 2.23
N ARG A 116 -8.14 -29.25 3.50
CA ARG A 116 -7.67 -27.90 3.85
C ARG A 116 -6.19 -27.73 3.52
N TYR A 117 -5.37 -28.77 3.72
CA TYR A 117 -3.96 -28.73 3.39
C TYR A 117 -3.73 -28.39 1.91
N SER A 118 -4.47 -29.04 1.00
CA SER A 118 -4.42 -28.75 -0.44
C SER A 118 -4.81 -27.30 -0.75
N LEU A 119 -5.86 -26.78 -0.08
CA LEU A 119 -6.28 -25.38 -0.23
C LEU A 119 -5.21 -24.41 0.29
N TYR A 120 -4.63 -24.64 1.47
CA TYR A 120 -3.55 -23.80 1.99
C TYR A 120 -2.33 -23.78 1.08
N LYS A 121 -2.00 -24.90 0.44
CA LYS A 121 -0.90 -24.96 -0.53
C LYS A 121 -1.20 -24.10 -1.77
N ALA A 122 -2.43 -24.13 -2.28
CA ALA A 122 -2.83 -23.24 -3.37
C ALA A 122 -2.79 -21.77 -2.95
N ILE A 123 -3.24 -21.46 -1.73
CA ILE A 123 -3.20 -20.11 -1.16
C ILE A 123 -1.75 -19.63 -0.94
N GLU A 124 -0.85 -20.49 -0.47
CA GLU A 124 0.58 -20.19 -0.30
C GLU A 124 1.22 -19.80 -1.64
N GLN A 125 0.89 -20.52 -2.71
CA GLN A 125 1.38 -20.20 -4.05
C GLN A 125 0.89 -18.83 -4.51
N SER A 126 -0.41 -18.55 -4.36
CA SER A 126 -1.00 -17.26 -4.71
C SER A 126 -0.38 -16.13 -3.88
N THR A 127 -0.31 -16.28 -2.55
CA THR A 127 0.28 -15.26 -1.66
C THR A 127 1.77 -15.03 -1.94
N SER A 128 2.51 -16.05 -2.40
CA SER A 128 3.90 -15.93 -2.83
C SER A 128 4.07 -15.12 -4.13
N ILE A 129 3.12 -15.22 -5.05
CA ILE A 129 3.08 -14.39 -6.27
C ILE A 129 2.79 -12.94 -5.88
N LEU A 130 1.76 -12.73 -5.06
CA LEU A 130 1.40 -11.41 -4.55
C LEU A 130 2.60 -10.76 -3.85
N LYS A 131 3.19 -11.44 -2.84
CA LYS A 131 4.36 -10.97 -2.09
C LYS A 131 5.51 -10.54 -3.00
N ARG A 132 5.79 -11.30 -4.08
CA ARG A 132 6.85 -10.99 -5.04
C ARG A 132 6.59 -9.69 -5.83
N ALA A 133 5.34 -9.37 -6.13
CA ALA A 133 4.98 -8.11 -6.78
C ALA A 133 5.25 -6.89 -5.88
N GLY A 134 5.17 -7.05 -4.56
CA GLY A 134 5.69 -6.08 -3.59
C GLY A 134 5.13 -4.66 -3.78
N ASN A 135 6.02 -3.70 -4.06
CA ASN A 135 5.63 -2.30 -4.29
C ASN A 135 5.09 -2.02 -5.71
N ASN A 136 5.27 -2.95 -6.66
CA ASN A 136 4.82 -2.81 -8.04
C ASN A 136 3.38 -3.32 -8.24
N PHE A 137 2.68 -3.63 -7.15
CA PHE A 137 1.32 -4.15 -7.20
C PHE A 137 0.32 -3.05 -7.63
N PRO A 138 -0.58 -3.30 -8.60
CA PRO A 138 -1.53 -2.31 -9.09
C PRO A 138 -2.72 -2.14 -8.13
N PHE A 139 -2.49 -1.49 -6.97
CA PHE A 139 -3.52 -1.33 -5.92
C PHE A 139 -4.79 -0.58 -6.36
N HIS A 140 -4.72 0.18 -7.45
CA HIS A 140 -5.85 0.90 -8.02
C HIS A 140 -6.82 -0.02 -8.80
N GLU A 141 -6.36 -1.20 -9.21
CA GLU A 141 -7.18 -2.19 -9.94
C GLU A 141 -7.92 -3.13 -9.00
N LEU A 142 -7.51 -3.21 -7.72
CA LEU A 142 -8.16 -4.06 -6.74
C LEU A 142 -9.48 -3.46 -6.28
N THR A 143 -10.49 -4.32 -6.21
CA THR A 143 -11.73 -4.06 -5.49
C THR A 143 -11.49 -4.12 -3.98
N ASP A 144 -12.38 -3.48 -3.22
CA ASP A 144 -12.30 -3.52 -1.75
C ASP A 144 -12.52 -4.95 -1.24
N ALA A 145 -13.42 -5.71 -1.87
CA ALA A 145 -13.67 -7.11 -1.56
C ALA A 145 -12.43 -8.01 -1.71
N GLU A 146 -11.60 -7.80 -2.75
CA GLU A 146 -10.35 -8.56 -2.93
C GLU A 146 -9.32 -8.26 -1.83
N ILE A 147 -9.30 -7.04 -1.32
CA ILE A 147 -8.43 -6.66 -0.21
C ILE A 147 -8.97 -7.18 1.12
N ASP A 148 -10.28 -7.13 1.34
CA ASP A 148 -10.95 -7.64 2.54
C ASP A 148 -10.85 -9.17 2.66
N ALA A 149 -10.77 -9.87 1.52
CA ALA A 149 -10.49 -11.30 1.50
C ALA A 149 -9.17 -11.68 2.20
N LEU A 150 -8.18 -10.78 2.27
CA LEU A 150 -6.94 -11.02 3.03
C LEU A 150 -7.21 -11.02 4.54
N GLU A 151 -8.09 -10.15 5.02
CA GLU A 151 -8.48 -10.10 6.43
C GLU A 151 -9.30 -11.33 6.82
N GLU A 152 -10.27 -11.72 5.98
CA GLU A 152 -11.03 -12.95 6.17
C GLU A 152 -10.13 -14.20 6.18
N LEU A 153 -9.21 -14.29 5.21
CA LEU A 153 -8.22 -15.36 5.15
C LEU A 153 -7.36 -15.41 6.42
N ASN A 154 -6.89 -14.26 6.90
CA ASN A 154 -6.13 -14.20 8.14
C ASN A 154 -6.94 -14.70 9.34
N GLY A 155 -8.24 -14.35 9.41
CA GLY A 155 -9.16 -14.83 10.44
C GLY A 155 -9.29 -16.36 10.43
N ILE A 156 -9.55 -16.94 9.25
CA ILE A 156 -9.68 -18.39 9.07
C ILE A 156 -8.40 -19.11 9.49
N ILE A 157 -7.26 -18.69 8.96
CA ILE A 157 -5.95 -19.30 9.26
C ILE A 157 -5.62 -19.21 10.75
N THR A 158 -5.97 -18.10 11.41
CA THR A 158 -5.74 -17.92 12.84
C THR A 158 -6.59 -18.90 13.66
N ALA A 159 -7.87 -19.00 13.35
CA ALA A 159 -8.78 -19.94 14.02
C ALA A 159 -8.31 -21.39 13.85
N ASP A 160 -7.89 -21.77 12.63
CA ASP A 160 -7.41 -23.10 12.33
C ASP A 160 -6.08 -23.41 13.06
N ARG A 161 -5.19 -22.43 13.18
CA ARG A 161 -3.94 -22.56 13.96
C ARG A 161 -4.23 -22.81 15.43
N ASP A 162 -5.14 -22.03 16.00
CA ASP A 162 -5.49 -22.13 17.42
C ASP A 162 -6.22 -23.46 17.71
N ALA A 163 -7.04 -23.96 16.77
CA ALA A 163 -7.67 -25.27 16.87
C ALA A 163 -6.64 -26.43 16.87
N LEU A 164 -5.61 -26.38 16.01
CA LEU A 164 -4.53 -27.38 16.04
C LEU A 164 -3.71 -27.31 17.33
N PHE A 165 -3.42 -26.11 17.81
CA PHE A 165 -2.72 -25.92 19.07
C PHE A 165 -3.52 -26.49 20.26
N ASN A 166 -4.82 -26.25 20.30
CA ASN A 166 -5.71 -26.81 21.32
C ASN A 166 -5.79 -28.33 21.24
N LEU A 167 -5.80 -28.91 20.02
CA LEU A 167 -5.77 -30.35 19.83
C LEU A 167 -4.46 -30.97 20.35
N TYR A 168 -3.33 -30.28 20.15
CA TYR A 168 -2.05 -30.68 20.72
C TYR A 168 -2.07 -30.66 22.25
N LEU A 169 -2.53 -29.57 22.86
CA LEU A 169 -2.64 -29.45 24.32
C LEU A 169 -3.57 -30.49 24.94
N ALA A 170 -4.72 -30.75 24.30
CA ALA A 170 -5.68 -31.76 24.77
C ALA A 170 -5.09 -33.17 24.78
N ARG A 171 -4.10 -33.47 23.93
CA ARG A 171 -3.40 -34.75 23.90
C ARG A 171 -2.23 -34.83 24.90
N LEU A 172 -1.71 -33.70 25.35
CA LEU A 172 -0.57 -33.65 26.26
C LEU A 172 -0.92 -34.18 27.66
N SER A 173 -2.05 -33.75 28.23
CA SER A 173 -2.45 -34.12 29.60
C SER A 173 -2.64 -35.63 29.81
N PRO A 174 -3.32 -36.39 28.91
CA PRO A 174 -3.38 -37.85 29.03
C PRO A 174 -2.00 -38.52 28.90
N LEU A 175 -1.09 -37.97 28.09
CA LEU A 175 0.26 -38.51 27.92
C LEU A 175 1.11 -38.31 29.18
N GLU A 176 0.96 -37.18 29.87
CA GLU A 176 1.61 -36.93 31.16
C GLU A 176 1.16 -37.95 32.21
N ASP A 177 -0.16 -38.17 32.35
CA ASP A 177 -0.71 -39.17 33.29
C ASP A 177 -0.25 -40.60 32.95
N ILE A 178 -0.22 -40.97 31.66
CA ILE A 178 0.33 -42.25 31.22
C ILE A 178 1.83 -42.34 31.55
N GLY A 179 2.59 -41.27 31.33
CA GLY A 179 4.01 -41.19 31.64
C GLY A 179 4.29 -41.42 33.12
N ASP A 180 3.55 -40.75 34.00
CA ASP A 180 3.64 -40.91 35.46
C ASP A 180 3.33 -42.34 35.91
N LYS A 181 2.29 -42.95 35.31
CA LYS A 181 1.93 -44.36 35.58
C LYS A 181 3.04 -45.31 35.16
N LEU A 182 3.62 -45.12 33.98
CA LEU A 182 4.72 -45.96 33.48
C LEU A 182 5.99 -45.80 34.33
N ASP A 183 6.33 -44.58 34.75
CA ASP A 183 7.48 -44.34 35.64
C ASP A 183 7.27 -44.98 37.01
N SER A 184 6.05 -44.90 37.57
CA SER A 184 5.68 -45.61 38.80
C SER A 184 5.83 -47.12 38.67
N MET A 185 5.39 -47.71 37.55
CA MET A 185 5.58 -49.14 37.26
C MET A 185 7.08 -49.49 37.16
N ALA A 186 7.87 -48.69 36.43
CA ALA A 186 9.30 -48.93 36.27
C ALA A 186 10.07 -48.87 37.61
N LYS A 187 9.71 -47.93 38.49
CA LYS A 187 10.29 -47.83 39.85
C LYS A 187 9.98 -49.03 40.73
N LYS A 188 8.79 -49.64 40.57
CA LYS A 188 8.42 -50.87 41.30
C LYS A 188 9.26 -52.05 40.84
N VAL A 189 9.38 -52.25 39.53
CA VAL A 189 10.18 -53.36 38.95
C VAL A 189 11.66 -53.28 39.30
N LYS A 190 12.24 -52.08 39.45
CA LYS A 190 13.66 -51.89 39.80
C LYS A 190 13.99 -52.09 41.30
N LYS A 191 12.97 -52.20 42.16
CA LYS A 191 13.16 -52.42 43.60
C LYS A 191 13.15 -53.90 43.99
N ASP A 192 12.77 -54.78 43.07
CA ASP A 192 12.90 -56.24 43.15
C ASP A 192 14.20 -56.69 42.45
#